data_AF-A0A7J8YYW3-F1
#
_entry.id   AF-A0A7J8YYW3-F1
#
_cell.length_a   1.000
_cell.length_b   1.000
_cell.length_c   1.000
_cell.angle_alpha   90.00
_cell.angle_beta   90.00
_cell.angle_gamma   90.00
#
_symmetry.space_group_name_H-M   'P 1'
#
loop_
_entity.id
_entity.type
_entity.pdbx_description
1 polymer ?
#
loop_
_entity_poly.entity_id
_entity_poly.type
_entity_poly.pdbx_seq_one_letter_code
_entity_poly.pdbx_strand_id
1 'polypeptide(L)'
;MTSLQSRDMYFLKKLLNLKGDDGFRMNEVLVSQWYIMGLWPLVYSMLLLPTGRSSKNNIPAWPFLVLSFFGGVYALLPYFVLWSPPPPPVDENELEKWPLNFLESKLTAGIHIMSLDFTLLSAFAPFWVYNDMTARKWYDKGFWLLPLSLVPILGPALYLVLRPLLSDLPVTVSKTTSE
;
A
#
# COMPACT_ATOMS: atom_id res chain seq x y z
N MET A 1 22.69 13.20 -11.86
CA MET A 1 21.32 12.70 -12.11
C MET A 1 21.28 11.24 -12.58
N THR A 2 22.35 10.70 -13.19
CA THR A 2 22.41 9.34 -13.75
C THR A 2 22.60 8.19 -12.74
N SER A 3 23.20 8.46 -11.57
CA SER A 3 23.49 7.42 -10.56
C SER A 3 22.24 6.91 -9.84
N LEU A 4 21.27 7.79 -9.55
CA LEU A 4 20.02 7.42 -8.87
C LEU A 4 19.16 6.51 -9.76
N GLN A 5 18.97 6.89 -11.02
CA GLN A 5 18.23 6.11 -12.02
C GLN A 5 18.86 4.73 -12.26
N SER A 6 20.19 4.64 -12.19
CA SER A 6 20.92 3.36 -12.32
C SER A 6 20.67 2.43 -11.12
N ARG A 7 20.58 2.98 -9.92
CA ARG A 7 20.33 2.22 -8.69
C ARG A 7 18.88 1.73 -8.60
N ASP A 8 17.93 2.58 -8.97
CA ASP A 8 16.51 2.24 -8.97
C ASP A 8 16.22 1.14 -10.01
N MET A 9 16.79 1.27 -11.22
CA MET A 9 16.71 0.24 -12.26
C MET A 9 17.36 -1.07 -11.81
N TYR A 10 18.48 -1.02 -11.09
CA TYR A 10 19.12 -2.20 -10.51
C TYR A 10 18.21 -2.92 -9.51
N PHE A 11 17.59 -2.18 -8.57
CA PHE A 11 16.65 -2.78 -7.62
C PHE A 11 15.41 -3.36 -8.30
N LEU A 12 14.85 -2.68 -9.30
CA LEU A 12 13.72 -3.20 -10.07
C LEU A 12 14.07 -4.51 -10.78
N LYS A 13 15.24 -4.58 -11.44
CA LYS A 13 15.71 -5.82 -12.07
C LYS A 13 15.84 -6.96 -11.06
N LYS A 14 16.25 -6.65 -9.84
CA LYS A 14 16.40 -7.64 -8.77
C LYS A 14 15.05 -8.08 -8.18
N LEU A 15 14.11 -7.17 -7.98
CA LEU A 15 12.73 -7.46 -7.56
C LEU A 15 11.96 -8.27 -8.60
N LEU A 16 12.21 -8.03 -9.89
CA LEU A 16 11.63 -8.79 -11.00
C LEU A 16 12.37 -10.09 -11.29
N ASN A 17 13.38 -10.44 -10.48
CA ASN A 17 14.23 -11.61 -10.66
C ASN A 17 14.93 -11.68 -12.05
N LEU A 18 15.11 -10.52 -12.70
CA LEU A 18 15.81 -10.37 -13.98
C LEU A 18 17.34 -10.29 -13.79
N LYS A 19 17.80 -10.07 -12.56
CA LYS A 19 19.21 -10.10 -12.18
C LYS A 19 19.41 -11.18 -11.10
N GLY A 20 20.30 -12.14 -11.38
CA GLY A 20 20.62 -13.26 -10.50
C GLY A 20 21.46 -12.87 -9.27
N ASP A 21 21.95 -13.88 -8.57
CA ASP A 21 22.72 -13.69 -7.33
C ASP A 21 24.11 -13.10 -7.62
N ASP A 22 24.25 -11.80 -7.34
CA ASP A 22 25.51 -11.05 -7.41
C ASP A 22 26.11 -10.81 -6.01
N GLY A 23 25.69 -11.59 -5.00
CA GLY A 23 26.15 -11.50 -3.62
C GLY A 23 25.52 -10.37 -2.80
N PHE A 24 24.80 -9.45 -3.43
CA PHE A 24 24.03 -8.42 -2.72
C PHE A 24 22.68 -8.99 -2.27
N ARG A 25 22.38 -8.97 -0.97
CA ARG A 25 21.04 -9.36 -0.48
C ARG A 25 20.16 -8.13 -0.31
N MET A 26 19.01 -8.12 -0.98
CA MET A 26 18.00 -7.08 -0.77
C MET A 26 17.36 -7.24 0.61
N ASN A 27 16.86 -6.13 1.16
CA ASN A 27 16.09 -6.18 2.40
C ASN A 27 14.87 -7.09 2.21
N GLU A 28 14.81 -8.17 2.97
CA GLU A 28 13.75 -9.18 2.91
C GLU A 28 12.36 -8.56 3.10
N VAL A 29 12.24 -7.48 3.89
CA VAL A 29 10.95 -6.79 4.09
C VAL A 29 10.50 -6.03 2.86
N LEU A 30 11.42 -5.42 2.10
CA LEU A 30 11.09 -4.80 0.81
C LEU A 30 10.65 -5.85 -0.20
N VAL A 31 11.35 -6.99 -0.23
CA VAL A 31 11.04 -8.11 -1.15
C VAL A 31 9.68 -8.71 -0.82
N SER A 32 9.39 -8.97 0.45
CA SER A 32 8.10 -9.52 0.88
C SER A 32 6.96 -8.54 0.64
N GLN A 33 7.15 -7.24 0.90
CA GLN A 33 6.15 -6.22 0.58
C GLN A 33 5.84 -6.18 -0.92
N TRP A 34 6.88 -6.20 -1.77
CA TRP A 34 6.71 -6.24 -3.22
C TRP A 34 5.86 -7.41 -3.68
N TYR A 35 6.10 -8.62 -3.16
CA TYR A 35 5.29 -9.79 -3.50
C TYR A 35 3.86 -9.73 -2.96
N ILE A 36 3.66 -9.16 -1.76
CA ILE A 36 2.32 -8.97 -1.18
C ILE A 36 1.51 -7.94 -2.00
N MET A 37 2.14 -6.95 -2.65
CA MET A 37 1.43 -6.02 -3.55
C MET A 37 0.72 -6.74 -4.70
N GLY A 38 1.27 -7.87 -5.18
CA GLY A 38 0.61 -8.72 -6.19
C GLY A 38 -0.53 -9.60 -5.66
N LEU A 39 -0.65 -9.75 -4.34
CA LEU A 39 -1.71 -10.54 -3.69
C LEU A 39 -3.02 -9.72 -3.54
N TRP A 40 -2.94 -8.39 -3.41
CA TRP A 40 -4.11 -7.52 -3.25
C TRP A 40 -5.16 -7.66 -4.37
N PRO A 41 -4.78 -7.74 -5.65
CA PRO A 41 -5.73 -8.00 -6.72
C PRO A 41 -6.46 -9.35 -6.60
N LEU A 42 -5.85 -10.36 -5.98
CA LEU A 42 -6.52 -11.65 -5.72
C LEU A 42 -7.59 -11.48 -4.63
N VAL A 43 -7.30 -10.73 -3.57
CA VAL A 43 -8.30 -10.38 -2.54
C VAL A 43 -9.44 -9.57 -3.15
N TYR A 44 -9.14 -8.59 -4.01
CA TYR A 44 -10.17 -7.86 -4.75
C TYR A 44 -10.96 -8.77 -5.70
N SER A 45 -10.33 -9.76 -6.33
CA SER A 45 -11.03 -10.73 -7.19
C SER A 45 -11.98 -11.62 -6.39
N MET A 46 -11.61 -12.03 -5.18
CA MET A 46 -12.49 -12.81 -4.30
C MET A 46 -13.66 -11.99 -3.77
N LEU A 47 -13.49 -10.68 -3.62
CA LEU A 47 -14.58 -9.79 -3.24
C LEU A 47 -15.50 -9.45 -4.43
N LEU A 48 -14.92 -9.28 -5.62
CA LEU A 48 -15.65 -8.79 -6.80
C LEU A 48 -16.20 -9.88 -7.71
N LEU A 49 -15.59 -11.06 -7.79
CA LEU A 49 -16.09 -12.12 -8.68
C LEU A 49 -17.38 -12.79 -8.17
N PRO A 50 -17.56 -13.07 -6.86
CA PRO A 50 -18.80 -13.64 -6.36
C PRO A 50 -19.98 -12.68 -6.48
N THR A 51 -19.76 -11.40 -6.18
CA THR A 51 -20.81 -10.37 -6.15
C THR A 51 -20.97 -9.67 -7.50
N GLY A 52 -19.92 -9.64 -8.33
CA GLY A 52 -19.85 -8.84 -9.55
C GLY A 52 -20.68 -9.36 -10.72
N ARG A 53 -21.16 -10.60 -10.69
CA ARG A 53 -22.01 -11.12 -11.77
C ARG A 53 -23.42 -10.52 -11.66
N SER A 54 -23.64 -9.39 -12.33
CA SER A 54 -24.95 -8.77 -12.41
C SER A 54 -25.87 -9.61 -13.28
N SER A 55 -27.04 -9.96 -12.74
CA SER A 55 -28.10 -10.70 -13.45
C SER A 55 -28.70 -9.89 -14.62
N LYS A 56 -28.61 -8.54 -14.56
CA LYS A 56 -29.26 -7.63 -15.51
C LYS A 56 -28.33 -7.03 -16.56
N ASN A 57 -27.02 -6.89 -16.27
CA ASN A 57 -26.05 -6.30 -17.18
C ASN A 57 -24.70 -7.06 -17.13
N ASN A 58 -24.40 -7.86 -18.15
CA ASN A 58 -23.23 -8.75 -18.20
C ASN A 58 -21.90 -8.00 -18.47
N ILE A 59 -21.53 -7.02 -17.62
CA ILE A 59 -20.22 -6.38 -17.70
C ILE A 59 -19.20 -7.30 -17.01
N PRO A 60 -18.20 -7.84 -17.72
CA PRO A 60 -17.19 -8.69 -17.11
C PRO A 60 -16.32 -7.87 -16.14
N ALA A 61 -16.12 -8.37 -14.93
CA ALA A 61 -15.24 -7.72 -13.93
C ALA A 61 -13.75 -7.87 -14.25
N TRP A 62 -13.38 -8.90 -15.02
CA TRP A 62 -11.99 -9.27 -15.27
C TRP A 62 -11.14 -8.16 -15.93
N PRO A 63 -11.64 -7.32 -16.87
CA PRO A 63 -10.82 -6.25 -17.44
C PRO A 63 -10.45 -5.21 -16.39
N PHE A 64 -11.39 -4.83 -15.53
CA PHE A 64 -11.17 -3.87 -14.43
C PHE A 64 -10.28 -4.45 -13.34
N LEU A 65 -10.39 -5.76 -13.06
CA LEU A 65 -9.50 -6.48 -12.15
C LEU A 65 -8.07 -6.56 -12.69
N VAL A 66 -7.87 -6.82 -13.97
CA VAL A 66 -6.53 -6.82 -14.58
C VAL A 66 -5.93 -5.42 -14.56
N LEU A 67 -6.74 -4.39 -14.83
CA LEU A 67 -6.29 -3.01 -14.82
C LEU A 67 -5.93 -2.52 -13.40
N SER A 68 -6.53 -3.10 -12.35
CA SER A 68 -6.25 -2.72 -10.95
C SER A 68 -4.87 -3.17 -10.45
N PHE A 69 -4.21 -4.13 -11.11
CA PHE A 69 -2.80 -4.45 -10.84
C PHE A 69 -1.87 -3.26 -11.08
N PHE A 70 -2.26 -2.33 -11.97
CA PHE A 70 -1.48 -1.15 -12.31
C PHE A 70 -2.10 0.14 -11.73
N GLY A 71 -3.44 0.25 -11.78
CA GLY A 71 -4.18 1.45 -11.38
C GLY A 71 -4.78 1.42 -9.97
N GLY A 72 -4.65 0.31 -9.23
CA GLY A 72 -5.25 0.15 -7.91
C GLY A 72 -6.78 0.26 -7.91
N VAL A 73 -7.35 0.77 -6.81
CA VAL A 73 -8.80 0.95 -6.65
C VAL A 73 -9.43 1.88 -7.70
N TYR A 74 -8.65 2.81 -8.25
CA TYR A 74 -9.13 3.76 -9.26
C TYR A 74 -9.53 3.08 -10.56
N ALA A 75 -8.91 1.95 -10.89
CA ALA A 75 -9.32 1.11 -12.02
C ALA A 75 -10.64 0.36 -11.76
N LEU A 76 -11.01 0.15 -10.50
CA LEU A 76 -12.23 -0.55 -10.09
C LEU A 76 -13.43 0.40 -9.93
N LEU A 77 -13.21 1.69 -9.67
CA LEU A 77 -14.29 2.68 -9.51
C LEU A 77 -15.28 2.73 -10.69
N PRO A 78 -14.86 2.77 -11.97
CA PRO A 78 -15.79 2.74 -13.09
C PRO A 78 -16.66 1.48 -13.12
N TYR A 79 -16.09 0.33 -12.73
CA TYR A 79 -16.83 -0.91 -12.63
C TYR A 79 -17.93 -0.82 -11.56
N PHE A 80 -17.64 -0.26 -10.39
CA PHE A 80 -18.65 -0.10 -9.33
C PHE A 80 -19.78 0.85 -9.69
N VAL A 81 -19.48 1.90 -10.45
CA VAL A 81 -20.48 2.86 -10.96
C VAL A 81 -21.43 2.17 -11.95
N LEU A 82 -20.89 1.34 -12.83
CA LEU A 82 -21.67 0.63 -13.86
C LEU A 82 -22.34 -0.66 -13.37
N TRP A 83 -21.85 -1.24 -12.27
CA TRP A 83 -22.32 -2.50 -11.73
C TRP A 83 -23.73 -2.35 -11.10
N SER A 84 -24.55 -3.39 -11.12
CA SER A 84 -25.86 -3.43 -10.43
C SER A 84 -26.00 -4.77 -9.70
N PRO A 85 -26.22 -4.80 -8.37
CA PRO A 85 -26.30 -6.06 -7.62
C PRO A 85 -27.47 -6.91 -8.13
N PRO A 86 -27.29 -8.24 -8.24
CA PRO A 86 -28.40 -9.14 -8.55
C PRO A 86 -29.46 -9.06 -7.44
N PRO A 87 -30.76 -9.09 -7.79
CA PRO A 87 -31.81 -9.12 -6.78
C PRO A 87 -31.61 -10.38 -5.92
N PRO A 88 -31.63 -10.27 -4.58
CA PRO A 88 -31.37 -11.42 -3.73
C PRO A 88 -32.50 -12.47 -3.88
N PRO A 89 -32.23 -13.77 -3.62
CA PRO A 89 -33.27 -14.80 -3.58
C PRO A 89 -34.23 -14.70 -2.38
N VAL A 90 -34.00 -13.73 -1.50
CA VAL A 90 -34.71 -13.52 -0.24
C VAL A 90 -35.81 -12.50 -0.46
N ASP A 91 -36.98 -12.71 0.14
CA ASP A 91 -38.14 -11.81 0.06
C ASP A 91 -37.72 -10.37 0.38
N GLU A 92 -38.09 -9.39 -0.46
CA GLU A 92 -37.61 -7.99 -0.36
C GLU A 92 -37.93 -7.38 1.03
N ASN A 93 -38.99 -7.88 1.67
CA ASN A 93 -39.46 -7.52 3.00
C ASN A 93 -38.46 -7.87 4.13
N GLU A 94 -37.61 -8.88 3.93
CA GLU A 94 -36.58 -9.31 4.89
C GLU A 94 -35.26 -8.56 4.69
N LEU A 95 -34.98 -8.09 3.46
CA LEU A 95 -33.80 -7.27 3.12
C LEU A 95 -33.92 -5.82 3.56
N GLU A 96 -35.14 -5.29 3.61
CA GLU A 96 -35.41 -3.96 4.17
C GLU A 96 -35.13 -3.87 5.68
N LYS A 97 -34.86 -5.00 6.36
CA LYS A 97 -34.43 -4.98 7.76
C LYS A 97 -33.07 -4.29 7.89
N TRP A 98 -33.09 -3.28 8.74
CA TRP A 98 -32.07 -2.24 8.90
C TRP A 98 -30.59 -2.68 8.99
N PRO A 99 -30.18 -3.82 9.58
CA PRO A 99 -28.75 -4.16 9.57
C PRO A 99 -28.28 -4.75 8.23
N LEU A 100 -29.15 -5.41 7.47
CA LEU A 100 -28.78 -6.11 6.23
C LEU A 100 -28.63 -5.14 5.05
N ASN A 101 -29.57 -4.21 4.90
CA ASN A 101 -29.49 -3.16 3.87
C ASN A 101 -28.24 -2.27 4.03
N PHE A 102 -27.81 -2.03 5.28
CA PHE A 102 -26.58 -1.29 5.54
C PHE A 102 -25.32 -2.05 5.11
N LEU A 103 -25.25 -3.37 5.34
CA LEU A 103 -24.09 -4.21 4.99
C LEU A 103 -23.99 -4.48 3.48
N GLU A 104 -25.12 -4.54 2.76
CA GLU A 104 -25.12 -4.76 1.31
C GLU A 104 -24.84 -3.50 0.48
N SER A 105 -24.83 -2.31 1.12
CA SER A 105 -24.63 -1.07 0.39
C SER A 105 -23.20 -0.99 -0.18
N LYS A 106 -23.09 -0.60 -1.47
CA LYS A 106 -21.80 -0.37 -2.14
C LYS A 106 -20.91 0.63 -1.41
N LEU A 107 -21.54 1.60 -0.74
CA LEU A 107 -20.87 2.61 0.05
C LEU A 107 -20.21 2.00 1.28
N THR A 108 -20.91 1.10 1.98
CA THR A 108 -20.41 0.38 3.16
C THR A 108 -19.22 -0.51 2.78
N ALA A 109 -19.34 -1.26 1.68
CA ALA A 109 -18.23 -2.04 1.15
C ALA A 109 -17.01 -1.15 0.82
N GLY A 110 -17.22 0.00 0.16
CA GLY A 110 -16.16 0.96 -0.11
C GLY A 110 -15.51 1.52 1.16
N ILE A 111 -16.31 1.90 2.16
CA ILE A 111 -15.83 2.41 3.45
C ILE A 111 -14.99 1.36 4.18
N HIS A 112 -15.42 0.10 4.19
CA HIS A 112 -14.66 -0.97 4.85
C HIS A 112 -13.31 -1.22 4.17
N ILE A 113 -13.26 -1.27 2.85
CA ILE A 113 -12.00 -1.46 2.11
C ILE A 113 -11.07 -0.29 2.41
N MET A 114 -11.54 0.95 2.28
CA MET A 114 -10.70 2.13 2.55
C MET A 114 -10.26 2.20 4.01
N SER A 115 -11.12 1.82 4.95
CA SER A 115 -10.75 1.79 6.39
C SER A 115 -9.71 0.72 6.67
N LEU A 116 -9.79 -0.45 6.03
CA LEU A 116 -8.79 -1.52 6.14
C LEU A 116 -7.46 -1.06 5.55
N ASP A 117 -7.46 -0.48 4.36
CA ASP A 117 -6.28 0.09 3.72
C ASP A 117 -5.62 1.14 4.62
N PHE A 118 -6.40 2.07 5.15
CA PHE A 118 -5.93 3.14 6.03
C PHE A 118 -5.34 2.59 7.32
N THR A 119 -5.99 1.62 7.95
CA THR A 119 -5.52 0.98 9.18
C THR A 119 -4.23 0.21 8.94
N LEU A 120 -4.17 -0.57 7.86
CA LEU A 120 -2.99 -1.35 7.51
C LEU A 120 -1.79 -0.44 7.20
N LEU A 121 -1.98 0.57 6.36
CA LEU A 121 -0.93 1.53 6.02
C LEU A 121 -0.45 2.30 7.27
N SER A 122 -1.37 2.69 8.14
CA SER A 122 -1.04 3.37 9.40
C SER A 122 -0.24 2.47 10.34
N ALA A 123 -0.62 1.20 10.46
CA ALA A 123 0.10 0.24 11.30
C ALA A 123 1.51 -0.05 10.76
N PHE A 124 1.70 0.00 9.44
CA PHE A 124 2.98 -0.28 8.79
C PHE A 124 3.89 0.96 8.67
N ALA A 125 3.34 2.17 8.80
CA ALA A 125 4.10 3.43 8.68
C ALA A 125 5.21 3.60 9.74
N PRO A 126 5.00 3.31 11.04
CA PRO A 126 6.07 3.40 12.04
C PRO A 126 7.27 2.51 11.75
N PHE A 127 7.04 1.32 11.17
CA PHE A 127 8.12 0.41 10.78
C PHE A 127 9.04 1.06 9.73
N TRP A 128 8.47 1.65 8.67
CA TRP A 128 9.23 2.32 7.62
C TRP A 128 9.95 3.58 8.12
N VAL A 129 9.26 4.37 8.95
CA VAL A 129 9.83 5.57 9.57
C VAL A 129 11.02 5.19 10.45
N TYR A 130 10.88 4.15 11.29
CA TYR A 130 11.98 3.64 12.10
C TYR A 130 13.17 3.17 11.26
N ASN A 131 12.92 2.44 10.18
CA ASN A 131 13.97 1.95 9.29
C ASN A 131 14.71 3.08 8.54
N ASP A 132 14.02 4.16 8.16
CA ASP A 132 14.68 5.34 7.57
C ASP A 132 15.44 6.16 8.63
N MET A 133 14.91 6.26 9.87
CA MET A 133 15.61 6.90 11.00
C MET A 133 16.91 6.18 11.33
N THR A 134 16.90 4.85 11.36
CA THR A 134 18.10 4.05 11.66
C THR A 134 19.15 4.20 10.56
N ALA A 135 18.73 4.19 9.29
CA ALA A 135 19.63 4.45 8.16
C ALA A 135 20.29 5.85 8.22
N ARG A 136 19.60 6.83 8.83
CA ARG A 136 20.09 8.20 9.01
C ARG A 136 20.78 8.44 10.36
N LYS A 137 20.81 7.46 11.26
CA LYS A 137 21.29 7.60 12.65
C LYS A 137 20.60 8.75 13.40
N TRP A 138 19.32 8.98 13.12
CA TRP A 138 18.57 10.13 13.63
C TRP A 138 17.63 9.76 14.80
N TYR A 139 18.22 9.35 15.93
CA TYR A 139 17.46 8.84 17.08
C TYR A 139 17.04 9.95 18.06
N ASP A 140 17.98 10.79 18.48
CA ASP A 140 17.79 11.70 19.62
C ASP A 140 16.68 12.73 19.42
N LYS A 141 16.50 13.21 18.18
CA LYS A 141 15.51 14.24 17.84
C LYS A 141 14.30 13.69 17.08
N GLY A 142 14.45 12.54 16.42
CA GLY A 142 13.45 11.98 15.53
C GLY A 142 12.42 11.09 16.22
N PHE A 143 12.75 10.51 17.38
CA PHE A 143 11.97 9.43 17.99
C PHE A 143 10.48 9.77 18.24
N TRP A 144 10.15 11.01 18.54
CA TRP A 144 8.76 11.45 18.75
C TRP A 144 7.88 11.39 17.50
N LEU A 145 8.48 11.33 16.30
CA LEU A 145 7.77 11.18 15.03
C LEU A 145 7.30 9.74 14.79
N LEU A 146 7.84 8.76 15.53
CA LEU A 146 7.42 7.36 15.42
C LEU A 146 5.94 7.15 15.80
N PRO A 147 5.47 7.54 17.00
CA PRO A 147 4.06 7.41 17.33
C PRO A 147 3.18 8.29 16.42
N LEU A 148 3.69 9.44 15.99
CA LEU A 148 2.94 10.33 15.09
C LEU A 148 2.73 9.73 13.70
N SER A 149 3.62 8.83 13.25
CA SER A 149 3.47 8.12 11.97
C SER A 149 2.28 7.17 11.90
N LEU A 150 1.66 6.82 13.04
CA LEU A 150 0.38 6.13 13.10
C LEU A 150 -0.78 6.99 12.61
N VAL A 151 -0.59 8.32 12.50
CA VAL A 151 -1.56 9.20 11.86
C VAL A 151 -1.32 9.14 10.36
N PRO A 152 -2.19 8.46 9.60
CA PRO A 152 -2.04 8.27 8.16
C PRO A 152 -1.92 9.60 7.42
N ILE A 153 -1.08 9.59 6.38
CA ILE A 153 -0.69 10.74 5.56
C ILE A 153 0.08 11.80 6.36
N LEU A 154 -0.51 12.38 7.40
CA LEU A 154 0.07 13.48 8.17
C LEU A 154 1.37 13.09 8.86
N GLY A 155 1.41 11.94 9.52
CA GLY A 155 2.59 11.46 10.23
C GLY A 155 3.77 11.19 9.30
N PRO A 156 3.62 10.33 8.27
CA PRO A 156 4.66 10.08 7.28
C PRO A 156 5.08 11.36 6.54
N ALA A 157 4.14 12.21 6.13
CA ALA A 157 4.47 13.46 5.43
C ALA A 157 5.30 14.40 6.31
N LEU A 158 4.90 14.60 7.57
CA LEU A 158 5.65 15.43 8.50
C LEU A 158 7.05 14.85 8.76
N TYR A 159 7.17 13.53 8.88
CA TYR A 159 8.47 12.86 8.99
C TYR A 159 9.36 13.14 7.76
N LEU A 160 8.83 13.03 6.55
CA LEU A 160 9.58 13.27 5.31
C LEU A 160 10.06 14.71 5.17
N VAL A 161 9.30 15.68 5.70
CA VAL A 161 9.66 17.11 5.69
C VAL A 161 10.71 17.42 6.74
N LEU A 162 10.61 16.83 7.94
CA LEU A 162 11.49 17.15 9.07
C LEU A 162 12.79 16.33 9.10
N ARG A 163 12.84 15.18 8.41
CA ARG A 163 14.02 14.32 8.44
C ARG A 163 15.25 15.02 7.83
N PRO A 164 16.44 14.84 8.41
CA PRO A 164 17.67 15.43 7.91
C PRO A 164 18.09 14.83 6.57
N LEU A 165 18.73 15.63 5.72
CA LEU A 165 19.37 15.17 4.48
C LEU A 165 20.60 14.32 4.80
N LEU A 166 20.90 13.33 3.96
CA LEU A 166 22.02 12.39 4.19
C LEU A 166 23.40 13.07 4.21
N SER A 167 23.52 14.26 3.63
CA SER A 167 24.76 15.05 3.52
C SER A 167 25.08 15.90 4.76
N ASP A 168 24.12 16.13 5.66
CA ASP A 168 24.30 16.98 6.85
C ASP A 168 24.79 16.20 8.08
N LEU A 169 25.07 14.91 7.94
CA LEU A 169 25.66 14.13 9.02
C LEU A 169 27.11 14.56 9.21
N PRO A 170 27.55 14.90 10.44
CA PRO A 170 28.93 15.24 10.69
C PRO A 170 29.78 14.04 10.29
N VAL A 171 30.60 14.20 9.25
CA VAL A 171 31.75 13.31 9.04
C VAL A 171 32.57 13.49 10.30
N THR A 172 32.53 12.50 11.18
CA THR A 172 33.48 12.42 12.29
C THR A 172 34.84 12.27 11.63
N VAL A 173 35.47 13.40 11.33
CA VAL A 173 36.89 13.48 11.01
C VAL A 173 37.56 12.94 12.25
N SER A 174 37.97 11.68 12.19
CA SER A 174 38.95 11.14 13.10
C SER A 174 40.16 12.05 12.96
N LYS A 175 40.35 12.96 13.92
CA LYS A 175 41.66 13.55 14.16
C LYS A 175 42.55 12.38 14.55
N THR A 176 43.21 11.79 13.56
CA THR A 176 44.43 11.03 13.78
C THR A 176 45.42 12.06 14.29
N THR A 177 45.56 12.13 15.62
CA THR A 177 46.68 12.80 16.25
C THR A 177 47.92 12.04 15.84
N SER A 178 48.56 12.50 14.76
CA SER A 178 49.99 12.33 14.57
C SER A 178 50.68 13.38 15.42
N GLU A 179 51.22 12.97 16.55
CA GLU A 179 52.45 13.48 17.19
C GLU A 179 52.83 12.57 18.37
#